data_AF-A0A1V9X0J0-F1
#
_entry.id   AF-A0A1V9X0J0-F1
#
_cell.length_a   1.000
_cell.length_b   1.000
_cell.length_c   1.000
_cell.angle_alpha   90.00
_cell.angle_beta   90.00
_cell.angle_gamma   90.00
#
_symmetry.space_group_name_H-M   'P 1'
#
loop_
_entity.id
_entity.type
_entity.pdbx_description
1 polymer ?
#
loop_
_entity_poly.entity_id
_entity_poly.type
_entity_poly.pdbx_seq_one_letter_code
_entity_poly.pdbx_strand_id
1 'polypeptide(L)'
;MFFRNGRLEGVAFEEIFGGVYYPAVSIYKNATVRLNFGPRFRHSPRGLQTKYRPMCEAVHQNMVEQTMADIIYLVENDNHFKVEALNF
;
A
#
# COMPACT_ATOMS: atom_id res chain seq x y z
N MET A 1 -5.51 -14.37 -6.06
CA MET A 1 -5.00 -15.64 -5.49
C MET A 1 -5.05 -15.59 -3.98
N PHE A 2 -5.15 -16.72 -3.29
CA PHE A 2 -5.09 -16.78 -1.82
C PHE A 2 -4.34 -18.02 -1.32
N PHE A 3 -3.82 -17.93 -0.09
CA PHE A 3 -2.92 -18.92 0.49
C PHE A 3 -3.40 -19.34 1.88
N ARG A 4 -3.28 -20.63 2.19
CA ARG A 4 -3.46 -21.18 3.53
C ARG A 4 -2.13 -21.75 4.01
N ASN A 5 -1.54 -21.14 5.04
CA ASN A 5 -0.23 -21.54 5.60
C ASN A 5 0.89 -21.70 4.54
N GLY A 6 0.90 -20.82 3.53
CA GLY A 6 1.91 -20.80 2.45
C GLY A 6 1.61 -21.72 1.26
N ARG A 7 0.56 -22.55 1.33
CA ARG A 7 0.05 -23.34 0.20
C ARG A 7 -0.94 -22.52 -0.61
N LEU A 8 -0.78 -22.53 -1.94
CA LEU A 8 -1.73 -21.91 -2.87
C LEU A 8 -3.03 -22.71 -2.88
N GLU A 9 -4.16 -22.04 -2.63
CA GLU A 9 -5.49 -22.67 -2.67
C GLU A 9 -6.29 -22.27 -3.92
N GLY A 10 -5.80 -21.30 -4.70
CA GLY A 10 -6.38 -20.94 -5.99
C GLY A 10 -6.46 -19.43 -6.25
N VAL A 11 -7.16 -19.07 -7.32
CA VAL A 11 -7.46 -17.68 -7.69
C VAL A 11 -8.81 -17.29 -7.06
N ALA A 12 -8.82 -16.18 -6.31
CA ALA A 12 -10.05 -15.69 -5.64
C ALA A 12 -10.90 -14.85 -6.60
N PHE A 13 -10.25 -13.96 -7.35
CA PHE A 13 -10.88 -13.04 -8.28
C PHE A 13 -9.94 -12.87 -9.48
N GLU A 14 -10.53 -12.72 -10.66
CA GLU A 14 -9.88 -12.39 -11.92
C GLU A 14 -10.56 -11.12 -12.46
N GLU A 15 -9.89 -10.40 -13.36
CA GLU A 15 -10.47 -9.21 -14.02
C GLU A 15 -11.00 -8.13 -13.05
N ILE A 16 -10.22 -7.83 -12.00
CA ILE A 16 -10.55 -6.76 -11.05
C ILE A 16 -10.50 -5.38 -11.72
N PHE A 17 -11.34 -4.46 -11.23
CA PHE A 17 -11.34 -3.08 -11.71
C PHE A 17 -9.99 -2.38 -11.49
N GLY A 18 -9.68 -1.38 -12.33
CA GLY A 18 -8.50 -0.54 -12.14
C GLY A 18 -8.66 0.38 -10.94
N GLY A 19 -7.63 0.49 -10.11
CA GLY A 19 -7.63 1.38 -8.95
C GLY A 19 -6.53 1.06 -7.94
N VAL A 20 -6.47 1.85 -6.87
CA VAL A 20 -5.57 1.62 -5.74
C VAL A 20 -6.31 0.75 -4.71
N TYR A 21 -5.68 -0.36 -4.31
CA TYR A 21 -6.26 -1.32 -3.37
C TYR A 21 -5.49 -1.35 -2.07
N TYR A 22 -6.22 -1.34 -0.96
CA TYR A 22 -5.67 -1.47 0.39
C TYR A 22 -6.15 -2.77 1.03
N PRO A 23 -5.30 -3.47 1.81
CA PRO A 23 -5.72 -4.64 2.55
C PRO A 23 -6.78 -4.24 3.58
N ALA A 24 -7.94 -4.89 3.53
CA ALA A 24 -9.06 -4.64 4.43
C ALA A 24 -9.46 -5.91 5.18
N VAL A 25 -9.96 -5.75 6.40
CA VAL A 25 -10.54 -6.85 7.19
C VAL A 25 -11.85 -6.40 7.80
N SER A 26 -12.90 -7.17 7.56
CA SER A 26 -14.17 -7.07 8.26
C SER A 26 -14.25 -8.14 9.35
N ILE A 27 -14.65 -7.76 10.56
CA ILE A 27 -14.75 -8.65 11.72
C ILE A 27 -16.24 -8.80 12.07
N TYR A 28 -16.67 -10.03 12.35
CA TYR A 28 -18.03 -10.32 12.82
C TYR A 28 -17.99 -10.90 14.24
N LYS A 29 -18.80 -10.33 15.14
CA LYS A 29 -18.85 -10.67 16.58
C LYS A 29 -17.48 -10.57 17.25
N ASN A 30 -17.16 -11.49 18.16
CA ASN A 30 -15.99 -11.43 19.05
C ASN A 30 -14.76 -12.10 18.43
N ALA A 31 -14.50 -11.90 17.13
CA ALA A 31 -13.32 -12.43 16.47
C ALA A 31 -12.12 -11.48 16.64
N THR A 32 -10.95 -12.05 16.89
CA THR A 32 -9.69 -11.30 17.02
C THR A 32 -8.72 -11.77 15.94
N VAL A 33 -8.20 -10.81 15.17
CA VAL A 33 -7.25 -11.06 14.08
C VAL A 33 -6.00 -10.22 14.27
N ARG A 34 -4.86 -10.74 13.81
CA ARG A 34 -3.60 -9.99 13.73
C ARG A 34 -3.07 -10.06 12.31
N LEU A 35 -2.82 -8.89 11.74
CA LEU A 35 -2.22 -8.76 10.42
C LEU A 35 -0.69 -8.68 10.55
N ASN A 36 0.00 -9.42 9.69
CA ASN A 36 1.46 -9.36 9.55
C ASN A 36 1.78 -8.95 8.11
N PHE A 37 2.23 -7.72 7.93
CA PHE A 37 2.55 -7.14 6.63
C PHE A 37 3.99 -7.42 6.16
N GLY A 38 4.75 -8.22 6.91
CA GLY A 38 6.15 -8.53 6.63
C GLY A 38 7.11 -7.66 7.46
N PRO A 39 8.44 -7.75 7.19
CA PRO A 39 9.07 -8.58 6.15
C PRO A 39 9.17 -10.06 6.54
N ARG A 40 8.97 -10.39 7.83
CA ARG A 40 9.08 -11.77 8.35
C ARG A 40 7.72 -12.45 8.38
N PHE A 41 7.42 -13.23 7.35
CA PHE A 41 6.22 -14.06 7.30
C PHE A 41 6.43 -15.40 8.02
N ARG A 42 5.39 -15.90 8.70
CA ARG A 42 5.40 -17.27 9.26
C ARG A 42 5.43 -18.32 8.14
N HIS A 43 4.71 -18.05 7.05
CA HIS A 43 4.66 -18.88 5.86
C HIS A 43 4.70 -17.99 4.62
N SER A 44 5.87 -17.88 3.99
CA SER A 44 6.00 -17.21 2.71
C SER A 44 5.27 -18.01 1.61
N PRO A 45 4.68 -17.34 0.60
CA PRO A 45 4.06 -18.00 -0.55
C PRO A 45 5.06 -18.96 -1.23
N ARG A 46 4.76 -20.26 -1.26
CA ARG A 46 5.58 -21.24 -1.97
C ARG A 46 5.03 -21.44 -3.38
N GLY A 47 5.91 -21.57 -4.37
CA GLY A 47 5.53 -21.86 -5.75
C GLY A 47 4.96 -20.67 -6.53
N LEU A 48 5.10 -19.44 -6.02
CA LEU A 48 4.76 -18.24 -6.78
C LEU A 48 5.86 -17.97 -7.80
N GLN A 49 5.54 -18.02 -9.09
CA GLN A 49 6.49 -17.67 -10.16
C GLN A 49 6.70 -16.15 -10.27
N THR A 50 5.69 -15.38 -9.88
CA THR A 50 5.72 -13.92 -9.91
C THR A 50 6.47 -13.35 -8.71
N LYS A 51 7.28 -12.30 -8.92
CA LYS A 51 7.88 -11.53 -7.83
C LYS A 51 6.77 -10.85 -7.02
N TYR A 52 6.84 -10.96 -5.70
CA TYR A 52 5.95 -10.24 -4.79
C TYR A 52 6.77 -9.39 -3.82
N ARG A 53 6.15 -8.34 -3.29
CA ARG A 53 6.75 -7.47 -2.27
C ARG A 53 5.89 -7.46 -1.01
N PRO A 54 6.50 -7.44 0.19
CA PRO A 54 5.75 -7.39 1.43
C PRO A 54 5.03 -6.05 1.57
N MET A 55 3.85 -6.04 2.18
CA MET A 55 3.05 -4.83 2.34
C MET A 55 3.74 -3.77 3.22
N CYS A 56 4.66 -4.17 4.11
CA CYS A 56 5.48 -3.21 4.87
C CYS A 56 6.32 -2.29 3.97
N GLU A 57 6.73 -2.75 2.78
CA GLU A 57 7.49 -1.93 1.83
C GLU A 57 6.60 -0.89 1.14
N ALA A 58 5.33 -1.19 0.91
CA ALA A 58 4.39 -0.27 0.27
C ALA A 58 4.23 1.03 1.08
N VAL A 59 4.32 0.96 2.41
CA VAL A 59 4.30 2.14 3.28
C VAL A 59 5.49 3.04 3.01
N HIS A 60 6.69 2.46 2.92
CA HIS A 60 7.91 3.22 2.63
C HIS A 60 7.84 3.87 1.25
N GLN A 61 7.35 3.15 0.23
CA GLN A 61 7.17 3.73 -1.10
C GLN A 61 6.19 4.90 -1.08
N ASN A 62 5.05 4.73 -0.41
CA ASN A 62 4.04 5.77 -0.31
C ASN A 62 4.60 7.02 0.39
N MET A 63 5.39 6.87 1.46
CA MET A 63 6.07 7.99 2.13
C MET A 63 6.96 8.79 1.16
N VAL A 64 7.74 8.10 0.34
CA VAL A 64 8.60 8.75 -0.66
C VAL A 64 7.77 9.45 -1.73
N GLU A 65 6.74 8.79 -2.25
CA GLU A 65 5.84 9.34 -3.27
C GLU A 65 5.11 10.59 -2.77
N GLN A 66 4.59 10.58 -1.54
CA GLN A 66 3.95 11.75 -0.91
C GLN A 66 4.96 12.88 -0.72
N THR A 67 6.16 12.58 -0.22
CA THR A 67 7.20 13.61 -0.04
C THR A 67 7.58 14.26 -1.37
N MET A 68 7.68 13.47 -2.43
CA MET A 68 7.95 13.98 -3.77
C MET A 68 6.80 14.83 -4.30
N ALA A 69 5.54 14.41 -4.08
CA ALA A 69 4.37 15.17 -4.47
C ALA A 69 4.33 16.54 -3.77
N ASP A 70 4.62 16.58 -2.47
CA ASP A 70 4.69 17.82 -1.69
C ASP A 70 5.79 18.76 -2.21
N ILE A 71 6.98 18.22 -2.52
CA ILE A 71 8.08 19.00 -3.09
C ILE A 71 7.67 19.61 -4.44
N ILE A 72 7.07 18.82 -5.32
CA ILE A 72 6.60 19.29 -6.63
C ILE A 72 5.58 20.40 -6.46
N TYR A 73 4.59 20.19 -5.59
CA TYR A 73 3.55 21.18 -5.30
C TYR A 73 4.12 22.50 -4.78
N LEU A 74 5.08 22.43 -3.85
CA LEU A 74 5.73 23.63 -3.31
C LEU A 74 6.53 24.38 -4.38
N VAL A 75 7.24 23.67 -5.24
CA VAL A 75 8.03 24.27 -6.34
C VAL A 75 7.11 24.93 -7.38
N GLU A 76 6.00 24.29 -7.75
CA GLU A 76 5.04 24.85 -8.71
C GLU A 76 4.35 26.11 -8.17
N ASN A 77 4.04 26.15 -6.88
CA ASN A 77 3.29 27.24 -6.26
C ASN A 77 4.15 28.34 -5.62
N ASP A 78 5.49 28.24 -5.67
CA ASP A 78 6.43 29.18 -5.03
C ASP A 78 6.18 30.66 -5.39
N ASN A 79 5.79 30.93 -6.65
CA ASN A 79 5.46 32.29 -7.10
C ASN A 79 4.15 32.84 -6.51
N HIS A 80 3.16 31.97 -6.25
CA HIS A 80 1.89 32.38 -5.64
C HIS A 80 2.10 32.78 -4.17
N PHE A 81 2.89 31.98 -3.44
CA PHE A 81 3.21 32.26 -2.03
C PHE A 81 3.97 33.58 -1.85
N LYS A 82 4.88 33.93 -2.77
CA LYS A 82 5.60 35.21 -2.74
C LYS A 82 4.69 36.42 -2.97
N VAL A 83 3.72 36.30 -3.88
CA VAL A 83 2.77 37.40 -4.17
C VAL A 83 1.83 37.63 -2.98
N GLU A 84 1.36 36.57 -2.33
CA GLU A 84 0.54 36.70 -1.11
C GLU A 84 1.33 37.32 0.06
N ALA A 85 2.58 36.93 0.27
CA ALA A 85 3.42 37.49 1.33
C ALA A 85 3.74 38.99 1.15
N LEU A 86 3.74 39.49 -0.09
CA LEU A 86 3.94 40.91 -0.40
C LEU A 86 2.67 41.76 -0.27
N ASN A 87 1.49 41.12 -0.14
CA ASN A 87 0.20 41.78 0.01
C ASN A 87 -0.22 41.94 1.49
N PHE A 88 0.68 41.67 2.44
CA PHE A 88 0.52 41.96 3.87
C PHE A 88 1.40 43.13 4.30
#